data_AF-S0ATD1-F1
#
_entry.id   AF-S0ATD1-F1
#
_cell.length_a   1.000
_cell.length_b   1.000
_cell.length_c   1.000
_cell.angle_alpha   90.00
_cell.angle_beta   90.00
_cell.angle_gamma   90.00
#
_symmetry.space_group_name_H-M   'P 1'
#
loop_
_entity.id
_entity.type
_entity.pdbx_description
1 polymer ?
#
loop_
_entity_poly.entity_id
_entity_poly.type
_entity_poly.pdbx_seq_one_letter_code
_entity_poly.pdbx_strand_id
1 'polypeptide(L)'
;MFKLYKLPKEDRGIIDALLADDVVGRQTITYKDGVNYGYDSSYIVLIEGPEDIFKNVETIASGKLEPLGKSKQEDIYKKIKDEENNSQNGLGFIFG
;
A
#
# COMPACT_ATOMS: atom_id res chain seq x y z
N MET A 1 -2.42 -10.02 -8.41
CA MET A 1 -2.22 -8.71 -9.07
C MET A 1 -1.81 -7.70 -8.00
N PHE A 2 -1.21 -6.58 -8.38
CA PHE A 2 -0.91 -5.50 -7.44
C PHE A 2 -1.43 -4.17 -7.98
N LYS A 3 -1.84 -3.29 -7.07
CA LYS A 3 -2.12 -1.88 -7.38
C LYS A 3 -1.53 -1.02 -6.29
N LEU A 4 -0.90 0.08 -6.70
CA LEU A 4 -0.53 1.16 -5.79
C LEU A 4 -1.48 2.33 -5.95
N TYR A 5 -1.83 2.88 -4.81
CA TYR A 5 -2.65 4.06 -4.66
C TYR A 5 -1.89 5.09 -3.85
N LYS A 6 -2.19 6.36 -4.10
CA LYS A 6 -1.86 7.43 -3.16
C LYS A 6 -3.10 7.76 -2.33
N LEU A 7 -2.87 8.03 -1.06
CA LEU A 7 -3.90 8.45 -0.12
C LEU A 7 -3.41 9.71 0.61
N PRO A 8 -4.19 10.80 0.67
CA PRO A 8 -3.83 11.96 1.49
C PRO A 8 -3.61 11.56 2.95
N LYS A 9 -2.62 12.16 3.64
CA LYS A 9 -2.36 11.85 5.06
C LYS A 9 -3.57 12.15 5.96
N GLU A 10 -4.40 13.10 5.56
CA GLU A 10 -5.65 13.48 6.24
C GLU A 10 -6.68 12.35 6.25
N ASP A 11 -6.64 11.47 5.24
CA ASP A 11 -7.57 10.35 5.08
C ASP A 11 -7.00 9.03 5.60
N ARG A 12 -6.03 9.07 6.51
CA ARG A 12 -5.40 7.87 7.10
C ARG A 12 -6.43 6.84 7.61
N GLY A 13 -7.58 7.28 8.12
CA GLY A 13 -8.64 6.39 8.60
C GLY A 13 -9.18 5.42 7.52
N ILE A 14 -8.95 5.69 6.24
CA ILE A 14 -9.26 4.75 5.15
C ILE A 14 -8.35 3.53 5.20
N ILE A 15 -7.07 3.68 5.54
CA ILE A 15 -6.15 2.54 5.71
C ILE A 15 -6.65 1.64 6.83
N ASP A 16 -7.05 2.23 7.96
CA ASP A 16 -7.62 1.48 9.08
C ASP A 16 -8.91 0.76 8.68
N ALA A 17 -9.78 1.39 7.89
CA ALA A 17 -10.99 0.76 7.36
C ALA A 17 -10.68 -0.41 6.40
N LEU A 18 -9.66 -0.28 5.54
CA LEU A 18 -9.21 -1.36 4.65
C LEU A 18 -8.63 -2.54 5.43
N LEU A 19 -7.88 -2.27 6.50
CA LEU A 19 -7.32 -3.31 7.37
C LEU A 19 -8.39 -3.99 8.23
N ALA A 20 -9.44 -3.25 8.62
CA ALA A 20 -10.56 -3.78 9.40
C ALA A 20 -11.56 -4.59 8.54
N ASP A 21 -11.53 -4.44 7.22
CA ASP A 21 -12.39 -5.19 6.31
C ASP A 21 -11.99 -6.67 6.25
N ASP A 22 -12.97 -7.57 6.32
CA ASP A 22 -12.74 -9.01 6.37
C ASP A 22 -12.18 -9.58 5.06
N VAL A 23 -12.44 -8.94 3.92
CA VAL A 23 -11.98 -9.42 2.62
C VAL A 23 -10.63 -8.80 2.26
N VAL A 24 -10.54 -7.47 2.34
CA VAL A 24 -9.35 -6.70 1.99
C VAL A 24 -8.24 -6.88 3.02
N GLY A 25 -8.57 -6.88 4.32
CA GLY A 25 -7.62 -7.06 5.41
C GLY A 25 -6.93 -8.43 5.44
N ARG A 26 -7.50 -9.44 4.76
CA ARG A 26 -6.86 -10.75 4.54
C ARG A 26 -5.77 -10.75 3.46
N GLN A 27 -5.69 -9.68 2.67
CA GLN A 27 -4.71 -9.53 1.60
C GLN A 27 -3.45 -8.84 2.11
N THR A 28 -2.41 -8.83 1.27
CA THR A 28 -1.17 -8.12 1.59
C THR A 28 -1.37 -6.63 1.33
N ILE A 29 -1.48 -5.86 2.42
CA ILE A 29 -1.59 -4.39 2.39
C ILE A 29 -0.32 -3.79 2.98
N THR A 30 0.45 -3.10 2.16
CA THR A 30 1.68 -2.41 2.57
C THR A 30 1.48 -0.92 2.36
N TYR A 31 1.56 -0.12 3.42
CA TYR A 31 1.51 1.33 3.30
C TYR A 31 2.80 1.97 3.81
N LYS A 32 3.29 2.98 3.09
CA LYS A 32 4.53 3.69 3.37
C LYS A 32 4.32 5.20 3.24
N ASP A 33 5.16 5.98 3.92
CA ASP A 33 5.12 7.43 3.80
C ASP A 33 5.53 7.85 2.38
N GLY A 34 4.68 8.63 1.73
CA GLY A 34 4.88 9.07 0.35
C GLY A 34 6.04 10.04 0.19
N VAL A 35 6.54 10.65 1.28
CA VAL A 35 7.74 11.49 1.28
C VAL A 35 8.92 10.77 0.60
N ASN A 36 9.09 9.47 0.86
CA ASN A 36 10.17 8.67 0.26
C ASN A 36 10.05 8.47 -1.26
N TYR A 37 8.87 8.74 -1.82
CA TYR A 37 8.54 8.53 -3.23
C TYR A 37 8.17 9.85 -3.94
N GLY A 38 8.41 11.00 -3.31
CA GLY A 38 8.11 12.33 -3.86
C GLY A 38 6.66 12.80 -3.69
N TYR A 39 5.97 12.30 -2.65
CA TYR A 39 4.61 12.69 -2.27
C TYR A 39 4.57 13.11 -0.80
N ASP A 40 4.99 14.35 -0.52
CA ASP A 40 5.21 14.87 0.84
C ASP A 40 3.98 14.84 1.78
N SER A 41 2.77 14.84 1.22
CA SER A 41 1.50 14.88 1.97
C SER A 41 0.59 13.69 1.67
N SER A 42 1.15 12.55 1.24
CA SER A 42 0.37 11.36 0.96
C SER A 42 1.05 10.10 1.52
N TYR A 43 0.24 9.09 1.82
CA TYR A 43 0.69 7.72 1.98
C TYR A 43 0.63 7.00 0.63
N ILE A 44 1.60 6.15 0.39
CA ILE A 44 1.54 5.17 -0.70
C ILE A 44 1.00 3.89 -0.11
N VAL A 45 -0.07 3.37 -0.70
CA VAL A 45 -0.72 2.12 -0.30
C VAL A 45 -0.58 1.13 -1.44
N LEU A 46 0.21 0.09 -1.22
CA LEU A 46 0.35 -1.09 -2.06
C LEU A 46 -0.62 -2.16 -1.58
N ILE A 47 -1.44 -2.66 -2.49
CA ILE A 47 -2.37 -3.76 -2.22
C ILE A 47 -2.08 -4.87 -3.23
N GLU A 48 -1.73 -6.05 -2.73
CA GLU A 48 -1.48 -7.25 -3.52
C GLU A 48 -2.58 -8.28 -3.27
N GLY A 49 -3.30 -8.66 -4.32
CA GLY A 49 -4.44 -9.56 -4.23
C GLY A 49 -5.07 -9.91 -5.57
N PRO A 50 -6.17 -10.69 -5.58
CA PRO A 50 -6.96 -10.95 -6.77
C PRO A 50 -7.68 -9.67 -7.25
N GLU A 51 -8.13 -9.63 -8.51
CA GLU A 51 -8.75 -8.41 -9.05
C GLU A 51 -10.03 -7.98 -8.30
N ASP A 52 -10.79 -8.96 -7.80
CA ASP A 52 -12.07 -8.76 -7.13
C ASP A 52 -11.98 -7.85 -5.89
N ILE A 53 -10.85 -7.89 -5.18
CA ILE A 53 -10.67 -7.06 -3.97
C ILE A 53 -10.54 -5.57 -4.29
N PHE A 54 -10.09 -5.20 -5.48
CA PHE A 54 -9.92 -3.79 -5.83
C PHE A 54 -11.25 -3.05 -5.93
N LYS A 55 -12.34 -3.75 -6.30
CA LYS A 55 -13.70 -3.18 -6.25
C LYS A 55 -14.12 -2.82 -4.82
N ASN A 56 -13.79 -3.69 -3.86
CA ASN A 56 -14.06 -3.44 -2.45
C ASN A 56 -13.20 -2.30 -1.92
N VAL A 57 -11.91 -2.27 -2.27
CA VAL A 57 -11.01 -1.16 -1.91
C VAL A 57 -11.54 0.18 -2.41
N GLU A 58 -11.95 0.27 -3.67
CA GLU A 58 -12.51 1.50 -4.24
C GLU A 58 -13.80 1.94 -3.54
N THR A 59 -14.64 0.97 -3.14
CA THR A 59 -15.86 1.19 -2.38
C THR A 59 -15.57 1.71 -0.97
N ILE A 60 -14.67 1.06 -0.22
CA ILE A 60 -14.28 1.44 1.15
C ILE A 60 -13.63 2.83 1.14
N ALA A 61 -12.75 3.07 0.18
CA ALA A 61 -12.07 4.35 0.05
C ALA A 61 -12.98 5.48 -0.44
N SER A 62 -14.21 5.18 -0.85
CA SER A 62 -15.18 6.17 -1.31
C SER A 62 -14.60 7.11 -2.38
N GLY A 63 -13.72 6.59 -3.25
CA GLY A 63 -13.05 7.38 -4.31
C GLY A 63 -11.90 8.29 -3.85
N LYS A 64 -11.48 8.24 -2.57
CA LYS A 64 -10.34 9.02 -2.05
C LYS A 64 -8.97 8.37 -2.27
N LEU A 65 -8.95 7.10 -2.66
CA LEU A 65 -7.72 6.44 -3.13
C LEU A 65 -7.50 6.78 -4.61
N GLU A 66 -6.45 7.54 -4.87
CA GLU A 66 -6.09 7.88 -6.24
C GLU A 66 -5.09 6.84 -6.78
N PRO A 67 -5.43 6.06 -7.82
CA PRO A 67 -4.50 5.09 -8.38
C PRO A 67 -3.31 5.80 -9.02
N LEU A 68 -2.11 5.31 -8.72
CA LEU A 68 -0.90 5.81 -9.37
C LEU A 68 -0.85 5.34 -10.83
N GLY A 69 -0.28 6.17 -11.71
CA GLY A 69 -0.06 5.79 -13.10
C GLY A 69 0.92 4.62 -13.22
N LYS A 70 0.71 3.72 -14.19
CA LYS A 70 1.46 2.46 -14.38
C LYS A 70 2.98 2.63 -14.26
N SER A 71 3.55 3.64 -14.92
CA SER A 71 5.00 3.90 -14.90
C SER A 71 5.53 4.18 -13.49
N LYS A 72 4.79 4.91 -12.65
CA LYS A 72 5.18 5.17 -11.26
C LYS A 72 4.88 4.01 -10.33
N GLN A 73 3.83 3.23 -10.62
CA GLN A 73 3.50 2.03 -9.83
C GLN A 73 4.65 1.04 -9.83
N GLU A 74 5.24 0.76 -11.00
CA GLU A 74 6.33 -0.21 -11.11
C GLU A 74 7.62 0.25 -10.40
N ASP A 75 7.97 1.53 -10.51
CA ASP A 75 9.15 2.10 -9.84
C ASP A 75 9.02 2.01 -8.31
N ILE A 76 7.87 2.45 -7.79
CA ILE A 76 7.61 2.45 -6.35
C ILE A 76 7.43 1.02 -5.83
N TYR A 77 6.76 0.15 -6.58
CA TYR A 77 6.63 -1.27 -6.23
C TYR A 77 7.99 -1.94 -6.08
N LYS A 78 8.91 -1.72 -7.03
CA LYS A 78 10.27 -2.25 -6.94
C LYS A 78 10.97 -1.74 -5.71
N LYS A 79 10.92 -0.43 -5.44
CA LYS A 79 11.52 0.16 -4.22
C LYS A 79 10.96 -0.47 -2.95
N ILE A 80 9.64 -0.58 -2.83
CA ILE A 80 8.99 -1.23 -1.67
C ILE A 80 9.48 -2.67 -1.52
N LYS A 81 9.52 -3.45 -2.62
CA LYS A 81 9.99 -4.85 -2.58
C LYS A 81 11.48 -4.98 -2.26
N ASP A 82 12.31 -4.06 -2.71
CA ASP A 82 13.74 -3.99 -2.39
C ASP A 82 13.94 -3.65 -0.91
N GLU A 83 13.17 -2.70 -0.38
CA GLU A 83 13.16 -2.35 1.05
C GLU A 83 12.64 -3.50 1.92
N GLU A 84 11.60 -4.21 1.49
CA GLU A 84 11.09 -5.41 2.19
C GLU A 84 12.13 -6.53 2.20
N ASN A 85 12.79 -6.81 1.07
CA ASN A 85 13.88 -7.80 0.99
C ASN A 85 15.08 -7.42 1.87
N ASN A 86 15.50 -6.15 1.85
CA ASN A 86 16.58 -5.69 2.72
C ASN A 86 16.19 -5.73 4.21
N SER A 87 14.93 -5.43 4.54
CA SER A 87 14.42 -5.50 5.92
C SER A 87 14.27 -6.95 6.42
N GLN A 88 13.93 -7.90 5.55
CA GLN A 88 13.91 -9.33 5.89
C GLN A 88 15.29 -9.86 6.26
N ASN A 89 16.37 -9.30 5.70
CA ASN A 89 17.75 -9.60 6.12
C ASN A 89 18.14 -8.94 7.47
N GLY A 90 17.36 -7.95 7.95
CA GLY A 90 17.60 -7.26 9.22
C GLY A 90 16.81 -7.80 10.42
N LEU A 91 15.67 -8.46 10.20
CA LEU A 91 14.83 -9.03 11.28
C LEU A 91 15.22 -10.45 11.70
N GLY A 92 16.06 -11.15 10.93
CA GLY A 92 16.64 -12.44 11.30
C GLY A 92 17.68 -12.38 12.43
N PHE A 93 18.08 -11.17 12.86
CA PHE A 93 19.11 -10.98 13.90
C PHE A 93 18.56 -10.62 15.30
N ILE A 94 17.23 -10.51 15.48
CA ILE A 94 16.64 -10.10 16.78
C ILE A 94 15.98 -11.29 17.52
N PHE A 95 15.92 -12.47 16.91
CA PHE A 95 15.51 -13.71 17.59
C PHE A 95 16.48 -14.87 17.27
N GLY A 96 17.77 -14.68 17.59
CA GLY A 96 18.80 -15.71 17.60
C GLY A 96 19.47 -15.80 18.97
#